data_AF-A0A935D1V8-F1
#
_entry.id   AF-A0A935D1V8-F1
#
_cell.length_a   1.000
_cell.length_b   1.000
_cell.length_c   1.000
_cell.angle_alpha   90.00
_cell.angle_beta   90.00
_cell.angle_gamma   90.00
#
_symmetry.space_group_name_H-M   'P 1'
#
loop_
_entity.id
_entity.type
_entity.pdbx_description
1 polymer ?
#
loop_
_entity_poly.entity_id
_entity_poly.type
_entity_poly.pdbx_seq_one_letter_code
_entity_poly.pdbx_strand_id
1 'polypeptide(L)'
;MRFLVFAALSAVTVASTACSAAVEPGAEPTIDESEADVTSGQRTSCGASYTPALRKYELAVIAAKSVRAKKVCDAVKNPKDGQTVEATDEAVGELLQQAVAGCAAFRDVYKTSPYAAPAREVLADSVLGDVVSGALDTKGFTNLDKSLPGKTMFGPKPGVANLFEVTFAAGGKATFRSFDFETGAFVSTNATWTVRDAAKTEVLITRGGVVTVYTPTLESGHVVLVPAGEGHRISTSSDPCSA
;
A
#
# COMPACT_ATOMS: atom_id res chain seq x y z
N MET A 1 -48.48 -57.32 -21.50
CA MET A 1 -49.47 -57.70 -20.47
C MET A 1 -48.94 -57.20 -19.14
N ARG A 2 -49.76 -56.46 -18.40
CA ARG A 2 -49.48 -55.88 -17.07
C ARG A 2 -49.09 -56.99 -16.06
N PHE A 3 -48.20 -56.69 -15.11
CA PHE A 3 -48.53 -56.60 -13.68
C PHE A 3 -47.33 -56.09 -12.85
N LEU A 4 -47.61 -55.07 -12.04
CA LEU A 4 -46.84 -54.48 -10.94
C LEU A 4 -47.02 -55.32 -9.66
N VAL A 5 -45.96 -55.47 -8.83
CA VAL A 5 -45.97 -55.57 -7.35
C VAL A 5 -44.54 -55.19 -6.85
N PHE A 6 -44.21 -54.04 -6.27
CA PHE A 6 -44.47 -53.40 -4.95
C PHE A 6 -43.77 -54.00 -3.69
N ALA A 7 -43.07 -53.08 -2.97
CA ALA A 7 -42.51 -53.11 -1.61
C ALA A 7 -41.13 -53.82 -1.42
N ALA A 8 -40.17 -53.32 -0.65
CA ALA A 8 -40.26 -52.50 0.57
C ALA A 8 -39.00 -51.66 0.88
N LEU A 9 -39.23 -50.46 1.41
CA LEU A 9 -38.61 -49.81 2.57
C LEU A 9 -37.11 -50.03 2.89
N SER A 10 -36.32 -48.95 2.83
CA SER A 10 -35.56 -48.42 3.99
C SER A 10 -35.06 -47.01 3.67
N ALA A 11 -35.74 -46.01 4.25
CA ALA A 11 -35.28 -44.63 4.28
C ALA A 11 -34.20 -44.49 5.37
N VAL A 12 -33.01 -44.04 4.98
CA VAL A 12 -32.03 -43.46 5.91
C VAL A 12 -31.94 -41.98 5.57
N THR A 13 -32.73 -41.18 6.30
CA THR A 13 -32.55 -39.73 6.37
C THR A 13 -31.33 -39.43 7.23
N VAL A 14 -30.23 -39.05 6.59
CA VAL A 14 -29.17 -38.28 7.25
C VAL A 14 -29.49 -36.81 6.99
N ALA A 15 -30.04 -36.15 8.00
CA ALA A 15 -30.05 -34.70 8.07
C ALA A 15 -28.77 -34.27 8.79
N SER A 16 -27.87 -33.63 8.07
CA SER A 16 -26.94 -32.67 8.66
C SER A 16 -26.70 -31.52 7.69
N THR A 17 -26.95 -30.34 8.23
CA THR A 17 -26.87 -28.99 7.68
C THR A 17 -25.60 -28.72 6.88
N ALA A 18 -25.76 -28.44 5.59
CA ALA A 18 -24.87 -27.57 4.84
C ALA A 18 -25.73 -26.77 3.87
N CYS A 19 -26.14 -25.55 4.26
CA CYS A 19 -26.57 -24.56 3.28
C CYS A 19 -25.33 -24.15 2.48
N SER A 20 -25.03 -24.94 1.45
CA SER A 20 -24.17 -24.53 0.36
C SER A 20 -24.92 -23.49 -0.45
N ALA A 21 -24.57 -22.22 -0.28
CA ALA A 21 -24.86 -21.22 -1.30
C ALA A 21 -24.06 -21.60 -2.55
N ALA A 22 -24.78 -21.82 -3.65
CA ALA A 22 -24.18 -21.91 -4.97
C ALA A 22 -23.45 -20.59 -5.25
N VAL A 23 -22.15 -20.66 -5.45
CA VAL A 23 -21.34 -19.52 -5.89
C VAL A 23 -21.50 -19.42 -7.41
N GLU A 24 -22.21 -18.41 -7.88
CA GLU A 24 -22.12 -17.97 -9.27
C GLU A 24 -20.68 -17.48 -9.55
N PRO A 25 -20.05 -17.91 -10.65
CA PRO A 25 -18.75 -17.38 -11.04
C PRO A 25 -18.97 -15.99 -11.64
N GLY A 26 -18.85 -14.95 -10.82
CA GLY A 26 -18.97 -13.56 -11.28
C GLY A 26 -19.42 -12.53 -10.25
N ALA A 27 -19.86 -12.96 -9.06
CA ALA A 27 -20.15 -12.01 -7.99
C ALA A 27 -18.85 -11.62 -7.27
N GLU A 28 -18.34 -10.41 -7.54
CA GLU A 28 -17.44 -9.75 -6.60
C GLU A 28 -18.11 -9.74 -5.21
N PRO A 29 -17.38 -10.04 -4.12
CA PRO A 29 -17.97 -9.97 -2.79
C PRO A 29 -18.43 -8.53 -2.56
N THR A 30 -19.75 -8.31 -2.51
CA THR A 30 -20.35 -7.08 -2.02
C THR A 30 -20.06 -6.99 -0.53
N ILE A 31 -18.87 -6.49 -0.21
CA ILE A 31 -18.56 -5.98 1.12
C ILE A 31 -19.52 -4.81 1.30
N ASP A 32 -20.47 -4.98 2.22
CA ASP A 32 -21.34 -3.90 2.69
C ASP A 32 -20.47 -2.66 2.93
N GLU A 33 -20.71 -1.60 2.15
CA GLU A 33 -19.90 -0.37 2.19
C GLU A 33 -20.10 0.40 3.50
N SER A 34 -21.01 -0.10 4.33
CA SER A 34 -21.31 0.38 5.67
C SER A 34 -20.39 -0.27 6.70
N GLU A 35 -19.44 0.54 7.16
CA GLU A 35 -18.57 0.32 8.31
C GLU A 35 -17.35 -0.55 7.99
N ALA A 36 -16.21 0.13 7.80
CA ALA A 36 -14.96 -0.44 8.27
C ALA A 36 -15.24 -1.07 9.64
N ASP A 37 -14.91 -2.35 9.82
CA ASP A 37 -15.09 -3.11 11.06
C ASP A 37 -14.19 -2.53 12.17
N VAL A 38 -14.53 -1.30 12.54
CA VAL A 38 -13.83 -0.43 13.46
C VAL A 38 -14.69 -0.46 14.71
N THR A 39 -14.47 -1.55 15.43
CA THR A 39 -15.11 -1.91 16.69
C THR A 39 -15.27 -0.73 17.63
N SER A 40 -16.31 -0.78 18.47
CA SER A 40 -16.55 0.15 19.58
C SER A 40 -15.33 0.35 20.50
N GLY A 41 -14.41 -0.62 20.53
CA GLY A 41 -13.12 -0.54 21.23
C GLY A 41 -12.18 0.54 20.70
N GLN A 42 -12.05 0.72 19.38
CA GLN A 42 -11.23 1.78 18.79
C GLN A 42 -11.82 3.17 19.02
N ARG A 43 -13.15 3.28 18.97
CA ARG A 43 -13.85 4.53 19.29
C ARG A 43 -13.57 4.98 20.72
N THR A 44 -13.52 4.03 21.65
CA THR A 44 -13.23 4.31 23.06
C THR A 44 -11.77 4.71 23.27
N SER A 45 -10.81 4.03 22.63
CA SER A 45 -9.39 4.32 22.81
C SER A 45 -8.93 5.62 22.15
N CYS A 46 -9.55 6.01 21.04
CA CYS A 46 -9.18 7.21 20.28
C CYS A 46 -9.99 8.46 20.64
N GLY A 47 -11.08 8.31 21.41
CA GLY A 47 -11.89 9.42 21.89
C GLY A 47 -12.33 10.37 20.77
N ALA A 48 -12.11 11.67 20.96
CA ALA A 48 -12.50 12.70 20.01
C ALA A 48 -11.78 12.61 18.64
N SER A 49 -10.57 12.05 18.60
CA SER A 49 -9.79 11.91 17.36
C SER A 49 -10.28 10.77 16.47
N TYR A 50 -11.16 9.91 16.98
CA TYR A 50 -11.68 8.76 16.26
C TYR A 50 -12.36 9.14 14.95
N THR A 51 -13.34 10.05 14.98
CA THR A 51 -14.15 10.38 13.80
C THR A 51 -13.33 11.02 12.69
N PRO A 52 -12.47 12.03 12.94
CA PRO A 52 -11.58 12.57 11.90
C PRO A 52 -10.64 11.50 11.31
N ALA A 53 -10.06 10.63 12.16
CA ALA A 53 -9.18 9.57 11.70
C ALA A 53 -9.93 8.52 10.85
N LEU A 54 -11.15 8.16 11.23
CA LEU A 54 -12.02 7.27 10.47
C LEU A 54 -12.30 7.82 9.07
N ARG A 55 -12.56 9.13 8.94
CA ARG A 55 -12.82 9.76 7.64
C ARG A 55 -11.63 9.66 6.69
N LYS A 56 -10.42 9.88 7.20
CA LYS A 56 -9.17 9.71 6.45
C LYS A 56 -8.98 8.25 6.01
N TYR A 57 -9.21 7.32 6.92
CA TYR A 57 -9.14 5.88 6.65
C TYR A 57 -10.15 5.44 5.57
N GLU A 58 -11.41 5.86 5.67
CA GLU A 58 -12.46 5.59 4.68
C GLU A 58 -12.07 6.16 3.31
N LEU A 59 -11.61 7.41 3.25
CA LEU A 59 -11.19 8.03 1.99
C LEU A 59 -9.98 7.32 1.37
N ALA A 60 -9.03 6.85 2.18
CA ALA A 60 -7.90 6.07 1.69
C ALA A 60 -8.35 4.75 1.04
N VAL A 61 -9.32 4.06 1.63
CA VAL A 61 -9.86 2.82 1.05
C VAL A 61 -10.65 3.10 -0.23
N ILE A 62 -11.40 4.20 -0.30
CA ILE A 62 -12.08 4.64 -1.53
C ILE A 62 -11.04 4.92 -2.64
N ALA A 63 -10.00 5.69 -2.33
CA ALA A 63 -8.90 5.97 -3.27
C ALA A 63 -8.23 4.67 -3.74
N ALA A 64 -7.95 3.74 -2.83
CA ALA A 64 -7.33 2.45 -3.16
C ALA A 64 -8.20 1.59 -4.08
N LYS A 65 -9.52 1.57 -3.86
CA LYS A 65 -10.47 0.90 -4.77
C LYS A 65 -10.44 1.53 -6.17
N SER A 66 -10.35 2.86 -6.26
CA SER A 66 -10.25 3.58 -7.54
C SER A 66 -8.95 3.23 -8.28
N VAL A 67 -7.80 3.26 -7.59
CA VAL A 67 -6.50 2.84 -8.14
C VAL A 67 -6.57 1.41 -8.69
N ARG A 68 -7.11 0.46 -7.91
CA ARG A 68 -7.28 -0.93 -8.36
C ARG A 68 -8.20 -1.08 -9.57
N ALA A 69 -9.21 -0.23 -9.67
CA ALA A 69 -10.08 -0.14 -10.84
C ALA A 69 -9.42 0.56 -12.04
N LYS A 70 -8.11 0.84 -11.98
CA LYS A 70 -7.32 1.55 -13.00
C LYS A 70 -7.81 2.97 -13.27
N LYS A 71 -8.46 3.57 -12.28
CA LYS A 71 -8.92 4.96 -12.26
C LYS A 71 -7.96 5.81 -11.45
N VAL A 72 -6.68 5.74 -11.84
CA VAL A 72 -5.62 6.56 -11.23
C VAL A 72 -5.82 8.01 -11.67
N CYS A 73 -5.60 8.96 -10.76
CA CYS A 73 -5.85 10.40 -10.94
C CYS A 73 -7.33 10.81 -11.02
N ASP A 74 -8.28 9.87 -10.89
CA ASP A 74 -9.69 10.23 -10.73
C ASP A 74 -9.91 10.92 -9.38
N ALA A 75 -10.69 12.00 -9.38
CA ALA A 75 -11.13 12.64 -8.15
C ALA A 75 -12.10 11.71 -7.39
N VAL A 76 -11.73 11.28 -6.19
CA VAL A 76 -12.57 10.50 -5.28
C VAL A 76 -12.97 11.34 -4.09
N LYS A 77 -14.20 11.14 -3.61
CA LYS A 77 -14.80 11.94 -2.54
C LYS A 77 -15.27 11.06 -1.40
N ASN A 78 -14.99 11.45 -0.16
CA ASN A 78 -15.60 10.82 1.01
C ASN A 78 -17.06 11.28 1.11
N PRO A 79 -18.04 10.36 1.10
CA PRO A 79 -19.46 10.72 1.08
C PRO A 79 -19.93 11.36 2.40
N LYS A 80 -19.18 11.22 3.49
CA LYS A 80 -19.61 11.61 4.84
C LYS A 80 -19.11 13.00 5.28
N ASP A 81 -18.01 13.50 4.73
CA ASP A 81 -17.50 14.85 5.01
C ASP A 81 -17.23 15.69 3.75
N GLY A 82 -17.34 15.08 2.58
CA GLY A 82 -17.16 15.73 1.30
C GLY A 82 -15.71 16.02 0.92
N GLN A 83 -14.72 15.54 1.67
CA GLN A 83 -13.31 15.69 1.30
C GLN A 83 -13.03 14.96 -0.01
N THR A 84 -12.34 15.64 -0.94
CA THR A 84 -11.93 15.08 -2.23
C THR A 84 -10.40 14.94 -2.29
N VAL A 85 -9.91 13.87 -2.92
CA VAL A 85 -8.51 13.68 -3.29
C VAL A 85 -8.45 13.05 -4.69
N GLU A 86 -7.31 13.17 -5.36
CA GLU A 86 -7.03 12.35 -6.55
C GLU A 86 -6.61 10.94 -6.12
N ALA A 87 -7.12 9.93 -6.81
CA ALA A 87 -6.83 8.53 -6.50
C ALA A 87 -5.42 8.16 -6.97
N THR A 88 -4.46 8.20 -6.05
CA THR A 88 -3.09 7.73 -6.23
C THR A 88 -2.65 6.87 -5.06
N ASP A 89 -1.67 6.00 -5.29
CA ASP A 89 -1.05 5.16 -4.25
C ASP A 89 -0.49 6.03 -3.11
N GLU A 90 0.00 7.22 -3.46
CA GLU A 90 0.46 8.25 -2.55
C GLU A 90 -0.66 8.78 -1.66
N ALA A 91 -1.78 9.19 -2.25
CA ALA A 91 -2.93 9.67 -1.50
C ALA A 91 -3.46 8.59 -0.54
N VAL A 92 -3.45 7.32 -0.96
CA VAL A 92 -3.80 6.18 -0.10
C VAL A 92 -2.87 6.11 1.11
N GLY A 93 -1.55 6.13 0.88
CA GLY A 93 -0.55 6.05 1.94
C GLY A 93 -0.56 7.26 2.89
N GLU A 94 -0.74 8.48 2.37
CA GLU A 94 -0.80 9.71 3.16
C GLU A 94 -2.04 9.73 4.05
N LEU A 95 -3.22 9.45 3.50
CA LEU A 95 -4.47 9.43 4.26
C LEU A 95 -4.45 8.36 5.36
N LEU A 96 -3.87 7.19 5.10
CA LEU A 96 -3.70 6.16 6.13
C LEU A 96 -2.74 6.58 7.23
N GLN A 97 -1.64 7.27 6.90
CA GLN A 97 -0.75 7.83 7.92
C GLN A 97 -1.45 8.91 8.74
N GLN A 98 -2.24 9.78 8.12
CA GLN A 98 -3.06 10.78 8.83
C GLN A 98 -4.07 10.08 9.76
N ALA A 99 -4.70 9.00 9.33
CA ALA A 99 -5.61 8.20 10.15
C ALA A 99 -4.88 7.58 11.36
N VAL A 100 -3.72 6.95 11.15
CA VAL A 100 -2.92 6.34 12.22
C VAL A 100 -2.37 7.40 13.19
N ALA A 101 -1.95 8.56 12.69
CA ALA A 101 -1.48 9.67 13.52
C ALA A 101 -2.61 10.25 14.39
N GLY A 102 -3.83 10.33 13.85
CA GLY A 102 -5.01 10.73 14.61
C GLY A 102 -5.49 9.67 15.61
N CYS A 103 -5.34 8.39 15.27
CA CYS A 103 -5.78 7.26 16.09
C CYS A 103 -4.94 6.01 15.78
N ALA A 104 -4.00 5.70 16.67
CA ALA A 104 -3.03 4.61 16.46
C ALA A 104 -3.69 3.24 16.25
N ALA A 105 -4.92 3.04 16.72
CA ALA A 105 -5.65 1.79 16.54
C ALA A 105 -5.96 1.46 15.07
N PHE A 106 -6.00 2.45 14.17
CA PHE A 106 -6.13 2.22 12.72
C PHE A 106 -4.92 1.48 12.12
N ARG A 107 -3.77 1.46 12.80
CA ARG A 107 -2.63 0.64 12.39
C ARG A 107 -3.00 -0.84 12.42
N ASP A 108 -3.70 -1.28 13.46
CA ASP A 108 -4.12 -2.67 13.58
C ASP A 108 -5.26 -2.99 12.63
N VAL A 109 -6.21 -2.05 12.45
CA VAL A 109 -7.26 -2.18 11.41
C VAL A 109 -6.63 -2.36 10.03
N TYR A 110 -5.64 -1.55 9.67
CA TYR A 110 -4.94 -1.66 8.39
C TYR A 110 -4.30 -3.04 8.21
N LYS A 111 -3.75 -3.64 9.26
CA LYS A 111 -3.11 -4.97 9.18
C LYS A 111 -4.11 -6.11 9.04
N THR A 112 -5.22 -6.07 9.77
CA THR A 112 -6.08 -7.25 9.96
C THR A 112 -7.43 -7.17 9.26
N SER A 113 -7.96 -5.96 9.04
CA SER A 113 -9.32 -5.81 8.52
C SER A 113 -9.40 -6.22 7.04
N PRO A 114 -10.39 -7.02 6.63
CA PRO A 114 -10.70 -7.25 5.22
C PRO A 114 -10.98 -5.95 4.45
N TYR A 115 -11.54 -4.94 5.12
CA TYR A 115 -11.85 -3.64 4.51
C TYR A 115 -10.60 -2.88 4.04
N ALA A 116 -9.44 -3.07 4.71
CA ALA A 116 -8.17 -2.49 4.28
C ALA A 116 -7.48 -3.26 3.15
N ALA A 117 -8.02 -4.39 2.67
CA ALA A 117 -7.39 -5.20 1.64
C ALA A 117 -7.04 -4.41 0.36
N PRO A 118 -7.94 -3.56 -0.20
CA PRO A 118 -7.60 -2.74 -1.35
C PRO A 118 -6.38 -1.83 -1.10
N ALA A 119 -6.28 -1.23 0.08
CA ALA A 119 -5.17 -0.35 0.42
C ALA A 119 -3.86 -1.11 0.62
N ARG A 120 -3.90 -2.30 1.25
CA ARG A 120 -2.72 -3.16 1.39
C ARG A 120 -2.18 -3.61 0.03
N GLU A 121 -3.07 -3.94 -0.90
CA GLU A 121 -2.68 -4.34 -2.26
C GLU A 121 -2.04 -3.19 -3.03
N VAL A 122 -2.62 -1.99 -2.99
CA VAL A 122 -2.05 -0.79 -3.64
C VAL A 122 -0.68 -0.43 -3.04
N LEU A 123 -0.51 -0.57 -1.73
CA LEU A 123 0.74 -0.21 -1.04
C LEU A 123 1.75 -1.36 -0.96
N ALA A 124 1.49 -2.52 -1.57
CA ALA A 124 2.31 -3.73 -1.41
C ALA A 124 3.77 -3.50 -1.84
N ASP A 125 3.98 -2.77 -2.94
CA ASP A 125 5.30 -2.48 -3.50
C ASP A 125 5.89 -1.15 -3.02
N SER A 126 5.17 -0.45 -2.12
CA SER A 126 5.59 0.82 -1.52
C SER A 126 6.10 0.62 -0.09
N VAL A 127 7.11 1.42 0.29
CA VAL A 127 7.56 1.51 1.68
C VAL A 127 6.47 2.13 2.58
N LEU A 128 5.51 2.85 2.00
CA LEU A 128 4.38 3.45 2.75
C LEU A 128 3.51 2.38 3.43
N GLY A 129 3.34 1.20 2.84
CA GLY A 129 2.62 0.10 3.49
C GLY A 129 3.28 -0.34 4.80
N ASP A 130 4.60 -0.29 4.86
CA ASP A 130 5.39 -0.65 6.04
C ASP A 130 5.36 0.46 7.09
N VAL A 131 5.33 1.73 6.66
CA VAL A 131 5.09 2.88 7.56
C VAL A 131 3.72 2.80 8.21
N VAL A 132 2.67 2.59 7.42
CA VAL A 132 1.28 2.52 7.91
C VAL A 132 1.10 1.34 8.86
N SER A 133 1.64 0.16 8.53
CA SER A 133 1.56 -1.03 9.39
C SER A 133 2.43 -0.93 10.66
N GLY A 134 3.39 -0.01 10.68
CA GLY A 134 4.39 0.14 11.73
C GLY A 134 5.55 -0.86 11.65
N ALA A 135 5.71 -1.57 10.52
CA ALA A 135 6.88 -2.40 10.25
C ALA A 135 8.15 -1.56 10.10
N LEU A 136 8.01 -0.32 9.58
CA LEU A 136 9.05 0.70 9.54
C LEU A 136 8.75 1.79 10.59
N ASP A 137 9.67 2.00 11.54
CA ASP A 137 9.60 3.16 12.44
C ASP A 137 10.25 4.36 11.79
N THR A 138 9.48 5.39 11.44
CA THR A 138 9.97 6.59 10.75
C THR A 138 10.68 7.60 11.65
N LYS A 139 10.69 7.40 12.98
CA LYS A 139 11.46 8.28 13.89
C LYS A 139 12.96 7.99 13.84
N GLY A 140 13.30 6.71 13.80
CA GLY A 140 14.69 6.23 13.74
C GLY A 140 15.04 5.51 12.44
N PHE A 141 14.07 5.32 11.54
CA PHE A 141 14.17 4.44 10.37
C PHE A 141 14.62 3.02 10.71
N THR A 142 14.25 2.54 11.90
CA THR A 142 14.53 1.17 12.34
C THR A 142 13.76 0.18 11.48
N ASN A 143 14.45 -0.89 11.05
CA ASN A 143 13.98 -1.91 10.10
C ASN A 143 13.90 -1.44 8.63
N LEU A 144 14.50 -0.31 8.26
CA LEU A 144 14.53 0.11 6.85
C LEU A 144 15.17 -0.95 5.93
N ASP A 145 16.16 -1.68 6.44
CA ASP A 145 16.82 -2.82 5.77
C ASP A 145 15.86 -3.98 5.46
N LYS A 146 14.81 -4.15 6.27
CA LYS A 146 13.77 -5.17 6.09
C LYS A 146 12.60 -4.66 5.24
N SER A 147 12.38 -3.34 5.25
CA SER A 147 11.28 -2.71 4.53
C SER A 147 11.58 -2.40 3.08
N LEU A 148 12.85 -2.18 2.71
CA LEU A 148 13.23 -1.89 1.32
C LEU A 148 13.13 -3.09 0.36
N PRO A 149 13.49 -4.34 0.71
CA PRO A 149 13.43 -5.47 -0.22
C PRO A 149 12.05 -5.65 -0.85
N GLY A 150 12.00 -5.73 -2.18
CA GLY A 150 10.78 -5.83 -2.98
C GLY A 150 10.13 -4.49 -3.31
N LYS A 151 10.62 -3.37 -2.76
CA LYS A 151 10.00 -2.05 -2.93
C LYS A 151 10.68 -1.23 -4.02
N THR A 152 9.90 -0.31 -4.60
CA THR A 152 10.41 0.66 -5.58
C THR A 152 10.30 2.08 -5.03
N MET A 153 11.35 2.87 -5.25
CA MET A 153 11.38 4.32 -4.98
C MET A 153 11.74 5.07 -6.26
N PHE A 154 11.26 6.29 -6.40
CA PHE A 154 11.33 7.08 -7.62
C PHE A 154 12.07 8.39 -7.37
N GLY A 155 12.84 8.87 -8.33
CA GLY A 155 13.39 10.22 -8.31
C GLY A 155 13.58 10.77 -9.72
N PRO A 156 13.85 12.08 -9.85
CA PRO A 156 13.00 13.17 -9.37
C PRO A 156 11.54 13.07 -9.89
N LYS A 157 10.64 13.92 -9.38
CA LYS A 157 9.21 13.96 -9.74
C LYS A 157 9.00 14.01 -11.26
N PRO A 158 7.95 13.37 -11.82
CA PRO A 158 7.56 13.57 -13.22
C PRO A 158 7.47 15.05 -13.61
N GLY A 159 7.99 15.38 -14.79
CA GLY A 159 8.16 16.77 -15.27
C GLY A 159 9.52 17.39 -14.94
N VAL A 160 10.37 16.72 -14.16
CA VAL A 160 11.78 17.08 -13.98
C VAL A 160 12.65 16.18 -14.88
N ALA A 161 13.69 16.73 -15.49
CA ALA A 161 14.65 15.94 -16.26
C ALA A 161 15.27 14.80 -15.42
N ASN A 162 15.60 13.68 -16.06
CA ASN A 162 16.23 12.49 -15.48
C ASN A 162 15.34 11.60 -14.59
N LEU A 163 14.09 11.31 -14.97
CA LEU A 163 13.23 10.36 -14.26
C LEU A 163 13.91 8.98 -14.13
N PHE A 164 13.98 8.45 -12.92
CA PHE A 164 14.42 7.09 -12.65
C PHE A 164 13.67 6.45 -11.47
N GLU A 165 13.68 5.14 -11.46
CA GLU A 165 13.23 4.34 -10.34
C GLU A 165 14.36 3.43 -9.84
N VAL A 166 14.28 3.08 -8.57
CA VAL A 166 15.18 2.17 -7.87
C VAL A 166 14.33 1.09 -7.23
N THR A 167 14.43 -0.12 -7.76
CA THR A 167 13.82 -1.30 -7.14
C THR A 167 14.86 -1.98 -6.27
N PHE A 168 14.58 -2.08 -4.97
CA PHE A 168 15.44 -2.74 -4.00
C PHE A 168 15.09 -4.23 -3.94
N ALA A 169 16.08 -5.09 -4.13
CA ALA A 169 15.93 -6.54 -4.00
C ALA A 169 16.66 -7.06 -2.75
N ALA A 170 16.28 -8.25 -2.30
CA ALA A 170 16.94 -8.93 -1.19
C ALA A 170 18.44 -9.17 -1.47
N GLY A 171 19.22 -9.29 -0.39
CA GLY A 171 20.67 -9.53 -0.48
C GLY A 171 21.47 -8.31 -0.95
N GLY A 172 20.94 -7.09 -0.75
CA GLY A 172 21.64 -5.84 -1.08
C GLY A 172 21.78 -5.58 -2.57
N LYS A 173 20.91 -6.14 -3.41
CA LYS A 173 20.87 -5.87 -4.86
C LYS A 173 19.82 -4.82 -5.17
N ALA A 174 20.07 -3.93 -6.12
CA ALA A 174 19.08 -2.97 -6.60
C ALA A 174 19.13 -2.88 -8.13
N THR A 175 18.02 -2.46 -8.72
CA THR A 175 17.93 -2.16 -10.16
C THR A 175 17.55 -0.70 -10.30
N PHE A 176 18.35 0.06 -11.04
CA PHE A 176 18.02 1.41 -11.47
C PHE A 176 17.42 1.34 -12.86
N ARG A 177 16.27 1.95 -13.07
CA ARG A 177 15.70 2.12 -14.40
C ARG A 177 15.53 3.61 -14.65
N SER A 178 16.34 4.18 -15.54
CA SER A 178 16.32 5.60 -15.89
C SER A 178 15.79 5.80 -17.29
N PHE A 179 15.02 6.86 -17.51
CA PHE A 179 14.58 7.24 -18.84
C PHE A 179 15.72 7.91 -19.61
N ASP A 180 16.11 7.31 -20.72
CA ASP A 180 17.06 7.88 -21.67
C ASP A 180 16.28 8.72 -22.69
N PHE A 181 16.45 10.04 -22.63
CA PHE A 181 15.79 11.00 -23.51
C PHE A 181 16.35 10.99 -24.92
N GLU A 182 17.57 10.47 -25.15
CA GLU A 182 18.15 10.36 -26.49
C GLU A 182 17.53 9.19 -27.24
N THR A 183 17.35 8.05 -26.57
CA THR A 183 16.79 6.84 -27.17
C THR A 183 15.27 6.73 -26.99
N GLY A 184 14.67 7.53 -26.10
CA GLY A 184 13.25 7.46 -25.75
C GLY A 184 12.86 6.18 -25.00
N ALA A 185 13.83 5.51 -24.37
CA ALA A 185 13.65 4.21 -23.74
C ALA A 185 14.12 4.21 -22.28
N PHE A 186 13.57 3.31 -21.48
CA PHE A 186 14.10 3.05 -20.15
C PHE A 186 15.31 2.13 -20.22
N VAL A 187 16.41 2.56 -19.60
CA VAL A 187 17.65 1.78 -19.50
C VAL A 187 17.79 1.27 -18.07
N SER A 188 17.97 -0.04 -17.94
CA SER A 188 18.18 -0.70 -16.65
C SER A 188 19.66 -0.89 -16.35
N THR A 189 20.08 -0.52 -15.15
CA THR A 189 21.44 -0.73 -14.65
C THR A 189 21.41 -1.41 -13.29
N ASN A 190 22.33 -2.36 -13.10
CA ASN A 190 22.47 -3.05 -11.83
C ASN A 190 23.14 -2.11 -10.80
N ALA A 191 22.67 -2.20 -9.56
CA ALA A 191 23.23 -1.52 -8.41
C ALA A 191 23.25 -2.46 -7.20
N THR A 192 23.95 -2.05 -6.16
CA THR A 192 23.85 -2.67 -4.83
C THR A 192 23.42 -1.63 -3.81
N TRP A 193 22.85 -2.08 -2.70
CA TRP A 193 22.45 -1.21 -1.61
C TRP A 193 22.70 -1.86 -0.26
N THR A 194 22.92 -1.03 0.76
CA THR A 194 22.99 -1.44 2.16
C THR A 194 22.40 -0.36 3.05
N VAL A 195 21.93 -0.77 4.23
CA VAL A 195 21.60 0.17 5.31
C VAL A 195 22.72 0.14 6.33
N ARG A 196 23.14 1.31 6.80
CA ARG A 196 24.08 1.48 7.90
C ARG A 196 23.37 2.19 9.03
N ASP A 197 23.31 1.54 10.18
CA ASP A 197 22.83 2.14 11.42
C ASP A 197 24.06 2.51 12.28
N ALA A 198 24.53 3.75 12.10
CA ALA A 198 25.57 4.34 12.95
C ALA A 198 24.95 5.37 13.89
N ALA A 199 25.48 6.60 13.95
CA ALA A 199 24.84 7.70 14.67
C ALA A 199 23.50 8.14 14.02
N LYS A 200 23.32 7.84 12.74
CA LYS A 200 22.11 8.03 11.94
C LYS A 200 21.98 6.85 10.98
N THR A 201 20.75 6.45 10.66
CA THR A 201 20.48 5.47 9.60
C THR A 201 20.80 6.09 8.25
N GLU A 202 21.57 5.38 7.44
CA GLU A 202 21.95 5.78 6.08
C GLU A 202 21.68 4.63 5.11
N VAL A 203 21.23 4.95 3.90
CA VAL A 203 21.13 4.00 2.79
C VAL A 203 22.27 4.29 1.82
N LEU A 204 23.16 3.33 1.61
CA LEU A 204 24.24 3.46 0.65
C LEU A 204 23.82 2.73 -0.61
N ILE A 205 23.88 3.40 -1.76
CA ILE A 205 23.55 2.80 -3.05
C ILE A 205 24.76 2.92 -3.97
N THR A 206 25.23 1.79 -4.50
CA THR A 206 26.40 1.72 -5.37
C THR A 206 25.98 1.40 -6.80
N ARG A 207 26.30 2.28 -7.75
CA ARG A 207 26.01 2.12 -9.18
C ARG A 207 27.24 2.46 -9.99
N GLY A 208 27.67 1.54 -10.87
CA GLY A 208 28.85 1.76 -11.72
C GLY A 208 30.14 2.07 -10.93
N GLY A 209 30.28 1.52 -9.71
CA GLY A 209 31.41 1.80 -8.82
C GLY A 209 31.30 3.09 -8.01
N VAL A 210 30.29 3.92 -8.26
CA VAL A 210 30.02 5.15 -7.50
C VAL A 210 29.05 4.85 -6.35
N VAL A 211 29.41 5.26 -5.14
CA VAL A 211 28.57 5.13 -3.95
C VAL A 211 27.89 6.46 -3.65
N THR A 212 26.57 6.49 -3.62
CA THR A 212 25.78 7.61 -3.10
C THR A 212 25.25 7.24 -1.72
N VAL A 213 25.48 8.09 -0.73
CA VAL A 213 24.96 7.95 0.63
C VAL A 213 23.66 8.73 0.73
N TYR A 214 22.60 8.13 1.25
CA TYR A 214 21.32 8.76 1.46
C TYR A 214 20.92 8.76 2.92
N THR A 215 20.37 9.88 3.39
CA THR A 215 19.70 9.98 4.69
C THR A 215 18.20 9.84 4.48
N PRO A 216 17.53 8.86 5.11
CA PRO A 216 16.08 8.75 5.07
C PRO A 216 15.43 9.86 5.92
N THR A 217 14.37 10.46 5.38
CA THR A 217 13.53 11.47 6.03
C THR A 217 12.06 11.17 5.75
N LEU A 218 11.17 11.68 6.61
CA LEU A 218 9.72 11.64 6.39
C LEU A 218 9.26 13.05 6.01
N GLU A 219 8.80 13.23 4.78
CA GLU A 219 8.38 14.54 4.25
C GLU A 219 6.96 14.41 3.69
N SER A 220 6.02 15.17 4.26
CA SER A 220 4.60 15.13 3.85
C SER A 220 4.00 13.71 3.81
N GLY A 221 4.44 12.82 4.70
CA GLY A 221 3.99 11.42 4.70
C GLY A 221 4.71 10.51 3.71
N HIS A 222 5.79 10.96 3.08
CA HIS A 222 6.62 10.15 2.18
C HIS A 222 7.97 9.83 2.80
N VAL A 223 8.42 8.58 2.63
CA VAL A 223 9.81 8.25 2.89
C VAL A 223 10.64 8.79 1.74
N VAL A 224 11.55 9.70 2.05
CA VAL A 224 12.46 10.34 1.09
C VAL A 224 13.88 9.96 1.48
N LEU A 225 14.66 9.46 0.53
CA LEU A 225 16.09 9.28 0.68
C LEU A 225 16.77 10.51 0.09
N VAL A 226 17.39 11.31 0.97
CA VAL A 226 18.08 12.56 0.62
C VAL A 226 19.57 12.29 0.45
N PRO A 227 20.17 12.51 -0.72
CA PRO A 227 21.58 12.21 -0.96
C PRO A 227 22.50 13.19 -0.22
N ALA A 228 23.62 12.68 0.25
CA ALA A 228 24.77 13.50 0.65
C ALA A 228 25.52 13.93 -0.63
N GLY A 229 25.43 15.21 -1.00
CA GLY A 229 26.13 15.77 -2.16
C GLY A 229 25.26 15.83 -3.43
N GLU A 230 25.88 15.66 -4.60
CA GLU A 230 25.30 15.93 -5.93
C GLU A 230 24.30 14.86 -6.45
N GLY A 231 23.69 14.08 -5.56
CA GLY A 231 22.70 13.08 -5.95
C GLY A 231 21.29 13.67 -6.16
N HIS A 232 20.42 12.89 -6.79
CA HIS A 232 18.98 13.18 -6.82
C HIS A 232 18.26 12.51 -5.65
N ARG A 233 17.29 13.22 -5.06
CA ARG A 233 16.37 12.63 -4.09
C ARG A 233 15.59 11.48 -4.73
N ILE A 234 15.37 10.42 -3.95
CA ILE A 234 14.40 9.36 -4.29
C ILE A 234 13.34 9.27 -3.21
N SER A 235 12.10 9.03 -3.58
CA SER A 235 10.95 9.03 -2.69
C SER A 235 10.00 7.90 -3.02
N THR A 236 9.06 7.62 -2.12
CA THR A 236 7.95 6.70 -2.39
C THR A 236 6.90 7.26 -3.35
N SER A 237 7.02 8.51 -3.80
CA SER A 237 6.09 9.18 -4.71
C SER A 237 6.55 9.03 -6.17
N SER A 238 5.66 8.52 -7.02
CA SER A 238 5.80 8.43 -8.48
C SER A 238 5.00 9.52 -9.22
N ASP A 239 4.26 10.39 -8.51
CA ASP A 239 3.24 11.35 -8.96
C ASP A 239 2.80 11.18 -10.43
N PRO A 240 1.92 10.20 -10.71
CA PRO A 240 1.48 9.90 -12.07
C PRO A 240 0.53 10.95 -12.66
N CYS A 241 0.09 11.94 -11.88
CA CYS A 241 -0.97 12.88 -12.27
C CYS A 241 -0.46 14.21 -12.83
N SER A 242 0.86 14.38 -12.92
CA SER A 242 1.54 15.60 -13.40
C SER A 242 1.75 15.66 -14.92
N ALA A 243 0.97 14.93 -15.72
CA ALA A 243 1.14 14.84 -17.18
C ALA A 243 0.47 15.99 -17.95
#